data_AF-A0A9P5PUR4-F1
#
_entry.id   AF-A0A9P5PUR4-F1
#
_cell.length_a   1.000
_cell.length_b   1.000
_cell.length_c   1.000
_cell.angle_alpha   90.00
_cell.angle_beta   90.00
_cell.angle_gamma   90.00
#
_symmetry.space_group_name_H-M   'P 1'
#
loop_
_entity.id
_entity.type
_entity.pdbx_description
1 polymer ?
#
loop_
_entity_poly.entity_id
_entity_poly.type
_entity_poly.pdbx_seq_one_letter_code
_entity_poly.pdbx_strand_id
1 'polypeptide(L)'
;MDPVVVGLIKPGEKLAVPMIQIVFALGSETCAIRHIQTQKQDDFMLYDIWIAGLSPEVFGVVDQDDQYIWNNLLLASRGWEKMFSHRDPITEAQMKSMSPLISSDEAFCTFTLK
;
A
#
# COMPACT_ATOMS: atom_id res chain seq x y z
N MET A 1 4.46 4.78 -1.45
CA MET A 1 5.27 4.51 -2.66
C MET A 1 5.63 5.87 -3.25
N ASP A 2 6.85 6.06 -3.77
CA ASP A 2 7.27 7.34 -4.33
C ASP A 2 7.04 7.36 -5.86
N PRO A 3 6.16 8.25 -6.39
CA PRO A 3 5.80 8.29 -7.81
C PRO A 3 6.95 8.76 -8.73
N VAL A 4 7.93 9.50 -8.20
CA VAL A 4 9.13 9.90 -8.95
C VAL A 4 10.07 8.70 -9.10
N VAL A 5 10.26 7.93 -8.03
CA VAL A 5 11.11 6.73 -8.04
C VAL A 5 10.57 5.66 -9.00
N VAL A 6 9.24 5.48 -9.06
CA VAL A 6 8.62 4.51 -9.98
C VAL A 6 8.44 5.05 -11.41
N GLY A 7 8.86 6.29 -11.69
CA GLY A 7 8.84 6.88 -13.03
C GLY A 7 7.47 7.33 -13.52
N LEU A 8 6.49 7.48 -12.62
CA LEU A 8 5.17 8.04 -12.94
C LEU A 8 5.21 9.57 -13.09
N ILE A 9 6.13 10.21 -12.39
CA ILE A 9 6.36 11.66 -12.41
C ILE A 9 7.84 11.92 -12.68
N LYS A 10 8.18 12.93 -13.49
CA LYS A 10 9.58 13.31 -13.69
C LYS A 10 10.11 14.08 -12.47
N PRO A 11 11.40 13.93 -12.12
CA PRO A 11 12.00 14.75 -11.07
C PRO A 11 11.80 16.26 -11.33
N GLY A 12 11.26 16.98 -10.35
CA GLY A 12 10.98 18.43 -10.43
C GLY A 12 9.75 18.82 -11.27
N GLU A 13 8.95 17.86 -11.71
CA GLU A 13 7.70 18.12 -12.41
C GLU A 13 6.65 18.69 -11.47
N LYS A 14 6.06 19.84 -11.85
CA LYS A 14 4.96 20.46 -11.12
C LYS A 14 3.63 19.96 -11.65
N LEU A 15 2.87 19.30 -10.80
CA LEU A 15 1.50 18.93 -11.14
C LEU A 15 0.57 20.12 -10.89
N ALA A 16 -0.22 20.49 -11.89
CA ALA A 16 -1.24 21.53 -11.75
C ALA A 16 -2.41 21.10 -10.84
N VAL A 17 -2.56 19.80 -10.61
CA VAL A 17 -3.61 19.20 -9.78
C VAL A 17 -2.97 18.22 -8.78
N PRO A 18 -3.57 18.01 -7.60
CA PRO A 18 -3.11 16.98 -6.68
C PRO A 18 -3.18 15.58 -7.29
N MET A 19 -2.21 14.73 -6.95
CA MET A 19 -2.24 13.32 -7.30
C MET A 19 -2.91 12.52 -6.18
N ILE A 20 -3.80 11.59 -6.55
CA ILE A 20 -4.37 10.60 -5.63
C ILE A 20 -3.82 9.24 -6.04
N GLN A 21 -3.14 8.58 -5.11
CA GLN A 21 -2.68 7.21 -5.28
C GLN A 21 -3.55 6.28 -4.44
N ILE A 22 -4.17 5.29 -5.09
CA ILE A 22 -4.92 4.22 -4.43
C ILE A 22 -4.06 2.96 -4.47
N VAL A 23 -3.68 2.46 -3.29
CA VAL A 23 -2.88 1.24 -3.15
C VAL A 23 -3.75 0.12 -2.61
N PHE A 24 -3.81 -0.96 -3.38
CA PHE A 24 -4.54 -2.16 -3.01
C PHE A 24 -3.58 -3.18 -2.37
N ALA A 25 -3.63 -3.25 -1.04
CA ALA A 25 -2.92 -4.21 -0.21
C ALA A 25 -3.70 -5.54 -0.14
N LEU A 26 -3.69 -6.28 -1.25
CA LEU A 26 -4.50 -7.47 -1.45
C LEU A 26 -4.15 -8.64 -0.50
N GLY A 27 -2.93 -8.64 0.04
CA GLY A 27 -2.39 -9.70 0.91
C GLY A 27 -2.94 -9.71 2.33
N SER A 28 -3.70 -8.68 2.74
CA SER A 28 -4.21 -8.58 4.11
C SER A 28 -5.45 -9.45 4.31
N GLU A 29 -5.44 -10.28 5.36
CA GLU A 29 -6.62 -11.05 5.78
C GLU A 29 -7.70 -10.16 6.40
N THR A 30 -7.32 -8.98 6.92
CA THR A 30 -8.24 -8.00 7.50
C THR A 30 -8.56 -6.91 6.49
N CYS A 31 -9.85 -6.71 6.23
CA CYS A 31 -10.35 -5.63 5.39
C CYS A 31 -10.24 -4.28 6.11
N ALA A 32 -9.62 -3.30 5.47
CA ALA A 32 -9.49 -1.94 6.02
C ALA A 32 -9.31 -0.90 4.93
N ILE A 33 -9.94 0.26 5.09
CA ILE A 33 -9.67 1.44 4.27
C ILE A 33 -9.02 2.48 5.18
N ARG A 34 -7.80 2.92 4.85
CA ARG A 34 -7.15 4.03 5.54
C ARG A 34 -6.70 5.09 4.55
N HIS A 35 -7.12 6.31 4.82
CA HIS A 35 -6.53 7.51 4.24
C HIS A 35 -5.24 7.85 5.01
N ILE A 36 -4.11 7.91 4.32
CA ILE A 36 -2.84 8.35 4.88
C ILE A 36 -2.50 9.68 4.19
N GLN A 37 -2.62 10.76 4.95
CA GLN A 37 -2.41 12.08 4.39
C GLN A 37 -0.92 12.46 4.33
N THR A 38 -0.52 12.83 3.12
CA THR A 38 0.56 13.76 2.73
C THR A 38 2.02 13.37 3.01
N GLN A 39 2.70 12.99 1.93
CA GLN A 39 4.00 13.58 1.65
C GLN A 39 3.79 14.86 0.84
N LYS A 40 4.24 16.00 1.37
CA LYS A 40 4.47 17.19 0.54
C LYS A 40 5.88 17.04 -0.02
N GLN A 41 6.04 16.27 -1.10
CA GLN A 41 7.28 16.25 -1.84
C GLN A 41 7.36 17.58 -2.58
N ASP A 42 8.03 18.56 -1.97
CA ASP A 42 8.43 19.93 -2.36
C ASP A 42 7.63 20.71 -3.43
N ASP A 43 7.15 20.08 -4.49
CA ASP A 43 6.50 20.67 -5.67
C ASP A 43 5.11 20.11 -6.04
N PHE A 44 4.60 19.05 -5.39
CA PHE A 44 3.22 18.58 -5.61
C PHE A 44 2.56 18.00 -4.35
N MET A 45 1.23 17.89 -4.40
CA MET A 45 0.40 17.35 -3.33
C MET A 45 -0.01 15.91 -3.67
N LEU A 46 0.38 14.96 -2.83
CA LEU A 46 0.05 13.54 -2.97
C LEU A 46 -0.87 13.08 -1.82
N TYR A 47 -1.95 12.40 -2.18
CA TYR A 47 -2.85 11.71 -1.26
C TYR A 47 -2.74 10.20 -1.45
N ASP A 48 -2.33 9.48 -0.41
CA ASP A 48 -2.26 8.03 -0.43
C ASP A 48 -3.48 7.42 0.27
N ILE A 49 -4.24 6.63 -0.48
CA ILE A 49 -5.37 5.85 0.03
C ILE A 49 -4.97 4.38 0.00
N TRP A 50 -4.87 3.77 1.16
CA TRP A 50 -4.52 2.35 1.29
C TRP A 50 -5.78 1.54 1.58
N ILE A 51 -5.98 0.52 0.75
CA ILE A 51 -7.14 -0.36 0.77
C ILE A 51 -6.64 -1.78 0.96
N ALA A 52 -6.97 -2.39 2.09
CA ALA A 52 -6.50 -3.69 2.50
C ALA A 52 -7.62 -4.73 2.39
N GLY A 53 -7.24 -5.93 1.96
CA GLY A 53 -8.12 -7.08 1.87
C GLY A 53 -8.90 -7.17 0.56
N LEU A 54 -9.29 -8.40 0.22
CA LEU A 54 -10.06 -8.75 -0.97
C LEU A 54 -11.43 -9.30 -0.53
N SER A 55 -12.40 -8.41 -0.38
CA SER A 55 -13.78 -8.80 -0.05
C SER A 55 -14.80 -7.93 -0.78
N PRO A 56 -16.05 -8.40 -0.93
CA PRO A 56 -17.16 -7.60 -1.44
C PRO A 56 -17.38 -6.27 -0.69
N GLU A 57 -17.01 -6.23 0.60
CA GLU A 57 -17.17 -5.04 1.46
C GLU A 57 -16.23 -3.90 1.06
N VAL A 58 -15.06 -4.25 0.52
CA VAL A 58 -14.02 -3.31 0.08
C VAL A 58 -14.08 -3.09 -1.42
N PHE A 59 -14.43 -4.13 -2.17
CA PHE A 59 -14.54 -4.13 -3.62
C PHE A 59 -15.91 -4.66 -4.03
N GLY A 60 -16.86 -3.77 -4.30
CA GLY A 60 -18.21 -4.16 -4.73
C GLY A 60 -18.29 -4.90 -6.08
N VAL A 61 -17.16 -5.04 -6.78
CA VAL A 61 -16.98 -5.89 -7.97
C VAL A 61 -16.64 -7.35 -7.63
N VAL A 62 -16.26 -7.62 -6.38
CA VAL A 62 -16.09 -8.99 -5.88
C VAL A 62 -17.46 -9.49 -5.49
N ASP A 63 -18.03 -10.38 -6.30
CA ASP A 63 -19.26 -11.08 -5.92
C ASP A 63 -18.93 -12.16 -4.86
N GLN A 64 -19.93 -12.55 -4.05
CA GLN A 64 -19.79 -13.67 -3.13
C GLN A 64 -19.43 -14.96 -3.86
N ASP A 65 -19.95 -15.14 -5.08
CA ASP A 65 -19.65 -16.30 -5.92
C ASP A 65 -18.17 -16.35 -6.36
N ASP A 66 -17.51 -15.18 -6.47
CA ASP A 66 -16.11 -15.06 -6.87
C ASP A 66 -15.13 -15.15 -5.69
N GLN A 67 -15.62 -15.20 -4.45
CA GLN A 67 -14.79 -15.19 -3.23
C GLN A 67 -13.68 -16.27 -3.27
N TYR A 68 -13.96 -17.43 -3.86
CA TYR A 68 -12.97 -18.51 -3.96
C TYR A 68 -11.81 -18.15 -4.91
N ILE A 69 -12.05 -17.40 -5.99
CA ILE A 69 -11.03 -16.93 -6.94
C ILE A 69 -10.09 -15.97 -6.21
N TRP A 70 -10.66 -15.03 -5.46
CA TRP A 70 -9.90 -14.06 -4.69
C TRP A 70 -9.11 -14.71 -3.55
N ASN A 71 -9.67 -15.70 -2.86
CA ASN A 71 -8.95 -16.50 -1.89
C ASN A 71 -7.76 -17.24 -2.54
N ASN A 72 -7.91 -17.75 -3.76
CA ASN A 72 -6.81 -18.40 -4.48
C ASN A 72 -5.73 -17.41 -4.90
N LEU A 73 -6.09 -16.20 -5.33
CA LEU A 73 -5.12 -15.13 -5.61
C LEU A 73 -4.37 -14.72 -4.33
N LEU A 74 -5.07 -14.60 -3.21
CA LEU A 74 -4.46 -14.34 -1.91
C LEU A 74 -3.49 -15.45 -1.51
N LEU A 75 -3.90 -16.72 -1.62
CA LEU A 75 -3.04 -17.87 -1.36
C LEU A 75 -1.80 -17.89 -2.27
N ALA A 76 -1.96 -17.56 -3.56
CA ALA A 76 -0.86 -17.47 -4.51
C ALA A 76 0.12 -16.31 -4.19
N SER A 77 -0.33 -15.30 -3.45
CA SER A 77 0.51 -14.16 -3.06
C SER A 77 1.43 -14.44 -1.87
N ARG A 78 1.25 -15.57 -1.15
CA ARG A 78 2.03 -15.94 0.05
C ARG A 78 3.54 -15.95 -0.22
N GLY A 79 4.33 -15.56 0.78
CA GLY A 79 5.78 -15.46 0.69
C GLY A 79 6.27 -14.06 0.30
N TRP A 80 5.35 -13.12 0.07
CA TRP A 80 5.62 -11.70 -0.09
C TRP A 80 6.37 -11.10 1.11
N GLU A 81 6.21 -11.67 2.31
CA GLU A 81 6.83 -11.18 3.54
C GLU A 81 8.37 -11.15 3.44
N LYS A 82 8.94 -12.08 2.67
CA LYS A 82 10.39 -12.15 2.42
C LYS A 82 10.92 -10.95 1.65
N MET A 83 10.07 -10.25 0.88
CA MET A 83 10.45 -9.03 0.16
C MET A 83 10.77 -7.88 1.13
N PHE A 84 10.26 -7.96 2.36
CA PHE A 84 10.48 -6.97 3.41
C PHE A 84 11.55 -7.39 4.41
N SER A 85 12.16 -8.57 4.26
CA SER A 85 13.27 -9.00 5.11
C SER A 85 14.57 -8.35 4.64
N HIS A 86 15.25 -7.64 5.55
CA HIS A 86 16.53 -7.00 5.24
C HIS A 86 17.56 -7.27 6.34
N ARG A 87 18.85 -7.35 5.97
CA ARG A 87 19.93 -7.62 6.95
C ARG A 87 20.08 -6.50 7.98
N ASP A 88 19.81 -5.27 7.57
CA ASP A 88 19.78 -4.10 8.43
C ASP A 88 18.35 -3.90 9.01
N PRO A 89 18.17 -3.98 10.35
CA PRO A 89 16.87 -3.82 11.00
C PRO A 89 16.23 -2.45 10.78
N ILE A 90 17.04 -1.38 10.62
CA ILE A 90 16.51 -0.02 10.42
C ILE A 90 15.86 0.07 9.04
N THR A 91 16.56 -0.39 8.01
CA THR A 91 16.05 -0.46 6.64
C THR A 91 14.81 -1.35 6.57
N GLU A 92 14.82 -2.52 7.23
CA GLU A 92 13.64 -3.40 7.30
C GLU A 92 12.42 -2.69 7.91
N ALA A 93 12.59 -2.03 9.06
CA ALA A 93 11.52 -1.27 9.70
C ALA A 93 11.00 -0.13 8.82
N GLN A 94 11.88 0.56 8.09
CA GLN A 94 11.47 1.58 7.12
C GLN A 94 10.70 0.99 5.93
N MET A 95 11.14 -0.13 5.38
CA MET A 95 10.42 -0.78 4.27
C MET A 95 9.01 -1.21 4.68
N LYS A 96 8.86 -1.73 5.91
CA LYS A 96 7.56 -2.12 6.48
C LYS A 96 6.67 -0.91 6.76
N SER A 97 7.20 0.17 7.34
CA SER A 97 6.43 1.40 7.60
C SER A 97 6.01 2.15 6.31
N MET A 98 6.76 1.97 5.23
CA MET A 98 6.43 2.52 3.91
C MET A 98 5.41 1.69 3.11
N SER A 99 5.02 0.52 3.62
CA SER A 99 4.08 -0.41 2.95
C SER A 99 2.88 -0.75 3.84
N PRO A 100 2.08 0.26 4.21
CA PRO A 100 1.07 0.08 5.23
C PRO A 100 -0.04 -0.89 4.83
N LEU A 101 -0.60 -1.56 5.84
CA LEU A 101 -1.74 -2.49 5.69
C LEU A 101 -1.54 -3.69 4.76
N ILE A 102 -0.32 -3.93 4.27
CA ILE A 102 0.01 -5.17 3.53
C ILE A 102 -0.06 -6.41 4.44
N SER A 103 0.04 -6.21 5.75
CA SER A 103 -0.21 -7.19 6.81
C SER A 103 -0.86 -6.52 8.02
N SER A 104 -1.47 -7.34 8.88
CA SER A 104 -2.00 -6.97 10.20
C SER A 104 -0.91 -6.79 11.27
N ASP A 105 0.35 -7.12 10.98
CA ASP A 105 1.49 -6.91 11.88
C ASP A 105 1.74 -5.40 12.12
N GLU A 106 2.03 -5.04 13.38
CA GLU A 106 2.17 -3.67 13.85
C GLU A 106 3.30 -2.93 13.12
N ALA A 107 4.34 -3.64 12.69
CA ALA A 107 5.45 -3.08 11.91
C ALA A 107 5.02 -2.48 10.56
N PHE A 108 3.88 -2.93 10.00
CA PHE A 108 3.27 -2.37 8.79
C PHE A 108 2.20 -1.32 9.11
N CYS A 109 1.98 -1.02 10.38
CA CYS A 109 1.00 -0.02 10.82
C CYS A 109 1.64 1.17 11.53
N THR A 110 2.94 1.12 11.81
CA THR A 110 3.69 2.19 12.48
C THR A 110 4.17 3.21 11.46
N PHE A 111 3.63 4.43 11.50
CA PHE A 111 4.02 5.52 10.60
C PHE A 111 5.15 6.34 11.20
N THR A 112 6.36 6.20 10.66
CA THR A 112 7.46 7.11 10.97
C THR A 112 7.42 8.27 9.97
N LEU A 113 6.69 9.33 10.31
CA LEU A 113 6.80 10.60 9.60
C LEU A 113 8.21 11.15 9.82
N LYS A 114 8.98 11.28 8.74
CA LYS A 114 10.17 12.16 8.69
C LYS A 114 9.78 13.45 8.00
#